data_AF-A0A963W9D2-F1
#
_entry.id   AF-A0A963W9D2-F1
#
_cell.length_a   1.000
_cell.length_b   1.000
_cell.length_c   1.000
_cell.angle_alpha   90.00
_cell.angle_beta   90.00
_cell.angle_gamma   90.00
#
_symmetry.space_group_name_H-M   'P 1'
#
loop_
_entity.id
_entity.type
_entity.pdbx_description
1 polymer ?
#
loop_
_entity_poly.entity_id
_entity_poly.type
_entity_poly.pdbx_seq_one_letter_code
_entity_poly.pdbx_strand_id
1 'polypeptide(L)' 'MSGLTHLDDKGAARMVDVGGKAQTARSATAAGRIRMAPATLAAVRDGSGPKGDVLSAARIAGIMA' A
#
# COMPACT_ATOMS: atom_id res chain seq x y z
N MET A 1 27.75 -7.99 0.84
CA MET A 1 27.75 -6.87 -0.14
C MET A 1 26.50 -6.04 0.08
N SER A 2 26.67 -4.82 0.59
CA SER A 2 25.61 -3.85 0.90
C SER A 2 25.45 -2.85 -0.26
N GLY A 3 24.90 -3.33 -1.39
CA GLY A 3 24.55 -2.49 -2.53
C GLY A 3 23.04 -2.41 -2.70
N LEU A 4 22.51 -1.27 -3.18
CA LEU A 4 21.10 -1.13 -3.51
C LEU A 4 20.78 -1.99 -4.74
N THR A 5 19.98 -3.05 -4.58
CA THR A 5 19.73 -4.01 -5.67
C THR A 5 18.85 -3.44 -6.78
N HIS A 6 17.99 -2.47 -6.48
CA HIS A 6 17.09 -1.83 -7.44
C HIS A 6 17.72 -0.68 -8.24
N LEU A 7 19.02 -0.40 -8.06
CA LEU A 7 19.75 0.58 -8.84
C LEU A 7 20.86 -0.09 -9.66
N ASP A 8 21.22 0.50 -10.79
CA ASP A 8 22.41 0.16 -11.55
C ASP A 8 23.65 0.94 -11.04
N ASP A 9 24.80 0.71 -11.67
CA ASP A 9 26.08 1.33 -11.28
C ASP A 9 26.12 2.86 -11.52
N LYS A 10 25.16 3.39 -12.28
CA LYS A 10 24.98 4.83 -12.52
C LYS A 10 23.89 5.43 -11.61
N GLY A 11 23.28 4.63 -10.74
CA GLY A 11 22.19 5.04 -9.85
C GLY A 11 20.81 5.10 -10.51
N ALA A 12 20.67 4.62 -11.75
CA ALA A 12 19.38 4.55 -12.42
C ALA A 12 18.58 3.33 -11.92
N ALA A 13 17.25 3.47 -11.85
CA ALA A 13 16.37 2.39 -11.42
C ALA A 13 16.44 1.20 -12.40
N ARG A 14 16.51 -0.02 -11.86
CA ARG A 14 16.44 -1.26 -12.63
C ARG A 14 15.62 -2.32 -11.92
N MET A 15 14.97 -3.18 -12.70
CA MET A 15 14.31 -4.38 -12.19
C MET A 15 15.38 -5.45 -11.92
N VAL A 16 15.33 -6.06 -10.74
CA VAL A 16 16.23 -7.17 -10.38
C VAL A 16 15.71 -8.44 -11.04
N ASP A 17 16.57 -9.15 -11.77
CA ASP A 17 16.23 -10.48 -12.27
C ASP A 17 16.08 -11.46 -11.09
N VAL A 18 14.91 -12.12 -11.05
CA VAL A 18 14.55 -13.12 -10.04
C VAL A 18 14.21 -14.48 -10.67
N GLY A 19 14.39 -14.65 -11.98
CA GLY A 19 13.95 -15.85 -12.72
C GLY A 19 14.58 -17.16 -12.24
N GLY A 20 15.80 -17.11 -11.69
CA GLY A 20 16.49 -18.28 -11.11
C GLY A 20 16.10 -18.61 -9.66
N LYS A 21 15.23 -17.84 -9.02
CA LYS A 21 14.88 -18.05 -7.60
C LYS A 21 13.78 -19.11 -7.47
N ALA A 22 13.95 -20.03 -6.50
CA ALA A 22 12.93 -21.01 -6.18
C ALA A 22 11.63 -20.35 -5.68
N GLN A 23 10.49 -20.85 -6.18
CA GLN A 23 9.18 -20.43 -5.69
C GLN A 23 8.97 -20.91 -4.25
N THR A 24 8.47 -20.02 -3.41
CA THR A 24 8.23 -20.24 -1.98
C THR A 24 6.97 -19.47 -1.57
N ALA A 25 6.21 -19.99 -0.61
CA ALA A 25 5.10 -19.24 -0.03
C ALA A 25 5.64 -18.02 0.74
N ARG A 26 5.14 -16.83 0.42
CA ARG A 26 5.56 -15.57 1.03
C ARG A 26 4.34 -14.77 1.42
N SER A 27 4.38 -14.13 2.58
CA SER A 27 3.36 -13.20 3.05
C SER A 27 4.04 -11.94 3.57
N ALA A 28 3.35 -10.81 3.41
CA ALA A 28 3.77 -9.52 3.94
C ALA A 28 2.55 -8.80 4.50
N THR A 29 2.75 -8.02 5.55
CA THR A 29 1.71 -7.17 6.15
C THR A 29 2.23 -5.75 6.24
N ALA A 30 1.41 -4.80 5.78
CA ALA A 30 1.70 -3.37 5.87
C ALA A 30 0.54 -2.65 6.55
N ALA A 31 0.82 -1.52 7.20
CA ALA A 31 -0.16 -0.68 7.85
C ALA A 31 0.10 0.80 7.55
N GLY A 32 -0.97 1.59 7.56
CA GLY A 32 -0.93 3.03 7.34
C GLY A 32 -1.98 3.74 8.18
N ARG A 33 -1.91 5.08 8.25
CA ARG A 33 -2.90 5.90 8.94
C ARG A 33 -3.19 7.17 8.16
N ILE A 34 -4.45 7.61 8.21
CA ILE A 34 -4.88 8.90 7.66
C ILE A 34 -5.24 9.79 8.84
N ARG A 35 -4.56 10.94 8.95
CA ARG A 35 -4.92 11.97 9.93
C ARG A 35 -6.02 12.85 9.35
N MET A 36 -7.02 13.16 10.16
CA MET A 36 -8.17 13.98 9.78
C MET A 36 -8.71 14.73 11.00
N ALA A 37 -9.59 15.70 10.75
CA ALA A 37 -10.27 16.41 11.83
C ALA A 37 -11.21 15.46 12.62
N PRO A 38 -11.47 15.71 13.91
CA PRO A 38 -12.38 14.89 14.71
C PRO A 38 -13.79 14.77 14.10
N ALA A 39 -14.33 15.86 13.54
CA ALA A 39 -15.63 15.86 12.88
C ALA A 39 -15.67 14.95 11.64
N THR A 40 -14.58 14.90 10.88
CA THR A 40 -14.44 13.98 9.74
C THR A 40 -14.42 12.53 10.20
N LEU A 41 -13.67 12.23 11.26
CA LEU A 41 -13.63 10.88 11.82
C LEU A 41 -15.00 10.41 12.30
N ALA A 42 -15.78 11.31 12.94
CA ALA A 42 -17.15 11.03 13.34
C ALA A 42 -18.03 10.71 12.12
N ALA A 43 -18.02 11.56 11.09
CA ALA A 43 -18.80 11.33 9.87
C ALA A 43 -18.44 10.01 9.14
N VAL A 44 -17.15 9.62 9.15
CA VAL A 44 -16.70 8.33 8.60
C VAL A 44 -17.24 7.16 9.41
N ARG A 45 -17.23 7.25 10.74
CA ARG A 45 -17.73 6.20 11.64
C ARG A 45 -19.25 6.03 11.55
N ASP A 46 -19.96 7.15 11.44
CA ASP A 46 -21.42 7.18 11.40
C ASP A 46 -21.97 6.92 9.99
N GLY A 47 -21.11 6.89 8.97
CA GLY A 47 -21.53 6.74 7.57
C GLY A 47 -22.35 7.93 7.03
N SER A 48 -22.33 9.07 7.72
CA SER A 48 -23.17 10.24 7.45
C SER A 48 -22.58 11.23 6.43
N GLY A 49 -21.41 10.91 5.88
CA GLY A 49 -20.75 11.72 4.86
C GLY A 49 -21.52 11.76 3.54
N PRO A 50 -21.38 12.83 2.74
CA PRO A 50 -22.10 13.01 1.48
C PRO A 50 -21.74 11.98 0.39
N LYS A 51 -20.68 11.19 0.61
CA LYS A 51 -20.20 10.15 -0.30
C LYS A 51 -20.59 8.73 0.15
N GLY A 52 -21.38 8.60 1.22
CA GLY A 52 -21.75 7.31 1.80
C GLY A 52 -20.59 6.62 2.51
N ASP A 53 -20.59 5.29 2.49
CA ASP A 53 -19.59 4.45 3.17
C ASP A 53 -18.22 4.49 2.47
N VAL A 54 -17.35 5.36 2.99
CA VAL A 54 -15.99 5.53 2.47
C VAL A 54 -15.03 4.40 2.87
N LEU A 55 -15.31 3.63 3.93
CA LEU A 55 -14.43 2.53 4.36
C LEU A 55 -14.60 1.31 3.47
N SER A 56 -15.83 0.99 3.10
CA SER A 56 -16.12 -0.07 2.13
C SER A 56 -15.50 0.23 0.77
N ALA A 57 -15.66 1.47 0.28
CA ALA A 57 -15.01 1.91 -0.95
C ALA A 57 -13.47 1.80 -0.87
N ALA A 58 -12.86 2.25 0.24
CA ALA A 58 -11.41 2.18 0.43
C ALA A 58 -10.89 0.74 0.49
N ARG A 59 -11.65 -0.20 1.06
CA ARG A 59 -11.29 -1.62 1.08
C ARG A 59 -11.18 -2.21 -0.32
N ILE A 60 -12.18 -1.96 -1.17
CA ILE A 60 -12.17 -2.45 -2.55
C ILE A 60 -11.00 -1.83 -3.32
N ALA A 61 -10.78 -0.52 -3.18
CA ALA A 61 -9.65 0.17 -3.79
C ALA A 61 -8.30 -0.45 -3.35
N GLY A 62 -8.14 -0.77 -2.06
CA GLY A 62 -6.90 -1.38 -1.56
C GLY A 62 -6.65 -2.81 -2.04
N ILE A 63 -7.70 -3.57 -2.39
CA ILE A 63 -7.56 -4.92 -2.95
C ILE A 63 -7.20 -4.87 -4.44
N MET A 64 -7.65 -3.83 -5.16
CA MET A 64 -7.47 -3.70 -6.62
C MET A 64 -6.21 -2.93 -7.04
N ALA A 65 -5.53 -2.24 -6.11
CA ALA A 65 -4.40 -1.36 -6.38
C ALA A 65 -3.11 -2.09 -6.80
#